data_AF-A0A6L6EKP5-F1
#
_entry.id   AF-A0A6L6EKP5-F1
#
_cell.length_a   1.000
_cell.length_b   1.000
_cell.length_c   1.000
_cell.angle_alpha   90.00
_cell.angle_beta   90.00
_cell.angle_gamma   90.00
#
_symmetry.space_group_name_H-M   'P 1'
#
loop_
_entity.id
_entity.type
_entity.pdbx_description
1 polymer ?
#
loop_
_entity_poly.entity_id
_entity_poly.type
_entity_poly.pdbx_seq_one_letter_code
_entity_poly.pdbx_strand_id
1 'polypeptide(L)' 'MSYEEAYAPGFEDMERRVPNITRIKALTGWVPTRNLETIIKDLVEYLKN' A
#
# COMPACT_ATOMS: atom_id res chain seq x y z
N MET A 1 5.01 19.33 1.49
CA MET A 1 6.14 18.56 2.01
C MET A 1 7.00 18.17 0.82
N SER A 2 8.27 18.54 0.84
CA SER A 2 9.27 18.08 -0.12
C SER A 2 9.61 16.61 0.10
N TYR A 3 10.25 15.98 -0.89
CA TYR A 3 10.69 14.60 -0.79
C TYR A 3 11.73 14.44 0.34
N GLU A 4 12.65 15.40 0.45
CA GLU A 4 13.69 15.45 1.47
C GLU A 4 13.13 15.68 2.89
N GLU A 5 12.01 16.41 3.03
CA GLU A 5 11.31 16.53 4.32
C GLU A 5 10.55 15.25 4.69
N ALA A 6 10.10 14.47 3.70
CA ALA A 6 9.40 13.21 3.92
C ALA A 6 10.35 12.06 4.29
N TYR A 7 11.61 12.12 3.85
CA TYR A 7 12.60 11.06 4.02
C TYR A 7 13.90 11.58 4.64
N ALA A 8 14.20 11.13 5.86
CA ALA A 8 15.37 11.58 6.61
C ALA A 8 16.71 11.11 5.99
N PRO A 9 17.84 11.77 6.29
CA PRO A 9 19.16 11.35 5.82
C PRO A 9 19.46 9.89 6.19
N GLY A 10 19.91 9.10 5.22
CA GLY A 10 20.18 7.66 5.38
C GLY A 10 18.96 6.76 5.18
N PHE A 11 17.80 7.31 4.78
CA PHE A 11 16.67 6.51 4.35
C PHE A 11 16.92 5.87 2.98
N GLU A 12 16.83 4.54 2.91
CA GLU A 12 16.85 3.79 1.66
C GLU A 12 15.43 3.43 1.25
N ASP A 13 15.00 3.97 0.10
CA ASP A 13 13.71 3.61 -0.47
C ASP A 13 13.83 2.27 -1.22
N MET A 14 12.83 1.40 -1.04
CA MET A 14 12.78 0.14 -1.75
C MET A 14 12.00 0.32 -3.05
N GLU A 15 12.69 0.21 -4.18
CA GLU A 15 12.14 0.49 -5.51
C GLU A 15 10.83 -0.27 -5.83
N ARG A 16 10.67 -1.50 -5.35
CA ARG A 16 9.47 -2.30 -5.64
C ARG A 16 9.20 -3.38 -4.60
N ARG A 17 7.97 -3.41 -4.09
CA ARG A 17 7.47 -4.49 -3.22
C ARG A 17 6.23 -5.13 -3.83
N VAL A 18 6.36 -6.39 -4.24
CA VAL A 18 5.22 -7.22 -4.67
C VAL A 18 5.26 -8.54 -3.92
N PRO A 19 4.43 -8.71 -2.88
CA PRO A 19 4.47 -9.91 -2.06
C PRO A 19 3.91 -11.11 -2.82
N ASN A 20 4.53 -12.27 -2.60
CA ASN A 20 3.95 -13.54 -3.01
C ASN A 20 2.82 -13.93 -2.03
N ILE A 21 1.60 -14.08 -2.54
CA ILE A 21 0.41 -14.41 -1.75
C ILE A 21 -0.05 -15.87 -1.89
N THR A 22 0.76 -16.74 -2.51
CA THR A 22 0.39 -18.13 -2.78
C THR A 22 0.06 -18.90 -1.49
N ARG A 23 0.85 -18.72 -0.42
CA ARG A 23 0.64 -19.44 0.84
C ARG A 23 -0.68 -19.08 1.51
N ILE A 24 -0.99 -17.79 1.64
CA ILE A 24 -2.23 -17.34 2.26
C ILE A 24 -3.45 -17.78 1.43
N LYS A 25 -3.37 -17.66 0.10
CA LYS A 25 -4.43 -18.13 -0.81
C LYS A 25 -4.67 -19.63 -0.66
N ALA A 26 -3.62 -20.45 -0.59
CA ALA A 26 -3.76 -21.89 -0.46
C ALA A 26 -4.36 -22.31 0.90
N LEU A 27 -4.01 -21.61 1.98
CA LEU A 27 -4.44 -21.95 3.33
C LEU A 27 -5.86 -21.47 3.65
N THR A 28 -6.27 -20.32 3.10
CA THR A 28 -7.52 -19.65 3.52
C THR A 28 -8.46 -19.33 2.36
N GLY A 29 -8.03 -19.51 1.11
CA GLY A 29 -8.74 -19.03 -0.06
C GLY A 29 -8.69 -17.52 -0.24
N TRP A 30 -7.98 -16.79 0.63
CA TRP A 30 -7.95 -15.33 0.60
C TRP A 30 -7.32 -14.78 -0.68
N VAL A 31 -7.95 -13.75 -1.23
CA VAL A 31 -7.47 -12.95 -2.36
C VAL A 31 -7.83 -11.47 -2.11
N PRO A 32 -6.99 -10.51 -2.54
CA PRO A 32 -7.35 -9.10 -2.47
C PRO A 32 -8.56 -8.82 -3.38
N THR A 33 -9.57 -8.16 -2.84
CA THR A 33 -10.81 -7.84 -3.56
C THR A 33 -10.95 -6.35 -3.90
N ARG A 34 -10.12 -5.49 -3.29
CA ARG A 34 -10.06 -4.05 -3.56
C ARG A 34 -8.80 -3.71 -4.33
N ASN A 35 -8.94 -2.86 -5.33
CA ASN A 35 -7.80 -2.32 -6.08
C ASN A 35 -7.34 -0.99 -5.48
N LEU A 36 -6.21 -0.48 -5.99
CA LEU A 36 -5.59 0.75 -5.48
C LEU A 36 -6.51 1.96 -5.61
N GLU A 37 -7.22 2.11 -6.73
CA GLU A 37 -8.11 3.25 -6.95
C GLU A 37 -9.26 3.29 -5.95
N THR A 38 -9.88 2.14 -5.65
CA THR A 38 -10.93 2.04 -4.63
C THR A 38 -10.40 2.47 -3.27
N ILE A 39 -9.23 1.96 -2.87
CA ILE A 39 -8.62 2.29 -1.58
C ILE A 39 -8.31 3.80 -1.47
N ILE A 40 -7.76 4.41 -2.52
CA ILE A 40 -7.46 5.85 -2.53
C ILE A 40 -8.74 6.67 -2.42
N LYS A 41 -9.80 6.30 -3.14
CA LYS A 41 -11.10 6.99 -3.08
C LYS A 41 -11.71 6.91 -1.68
N ASP A 42 -11.75 5.71 -1.08
CA ASP A 42 -12.26 5.49 0.28
C ASP A 42 -11.51 6.39 1.30
N LEU A 43 -10.18 6.50 1.18
CA LEU A 43 -9.36 7.33 2.07
C LEU A 43 -9.65 8.83 1.89
N VAL A 44 -9.78 9.29 0.65
CA VAL A 44 -10.11 10.70 0.36
C VAL A 44 -11.50 11.06 0.90
N GLU A 45 -12.46 10.16 0.80
CA GLU A 45 -13.79 10.35 1.38
C GLU A 45 -13.74 10.42 2.90
N TYR A 46 -13.00 9.50 3.54
CA TYR A 46 -12.82 9.50 4.99
C TYR A 46 -12.22 10.81 5.51
N LEU A 47 -11.19 11.36 4.84
CA LEU A 47 -10.50 12.58 5.29
C LEU A 47 -11.27 13.88 5.07
N LYS A 48 -12.34 13.87 4.27
CA LYS A 48 -13.18 15.05 4.00
C LYS A 48 -14.29 15.27 5.04
N ASN A 49 -14.58 14.23 5.82
CA ASN A 49 -15.58 14.24 6.89
C ASN A 49 -14.93 14.54 8.24
#